data_AF-A0A7G9YLH8-F1
#
_entry.id   AF-A0A7G9YLH8-F1
#
_cell.length_a   1.000
_cell.length_b   1.000
_cell.length_c   1.000
_cell.angle_alpha   90.00
_cell.angle_beta   90.00
_cell.angle_gamma   90.00
#
_symmetry.space_group_name_H-M   'P 1'
#
loop_
_entity.id
_entity.type
_entity.pdbx_description
1 polymer ?
#
loop_
_entity_poly.entity_id
_entity_poly.type
_entity_poly.pdbx_seq_one_letter_code
_entity_poly.pdbx_strand_id
1 'polypeptide(L)'
;MVSGDIPECGSRGCDSDARRIASQKLPFIVPGLGSTAVAKNNWEGLAVGCAITGIPLTIGENVCGMDPNCVVEDGQVTHSDDLEWRVKLYQDWQRDGYAGTIVQANVEDTGLGVQEYALKKLGIEIVELKWGQDAKDIGGEVKIKDLAKAQMLKSRGYVVFPDPTDPEVIEAFKRGVFSEFERHSRVGMVTEDGFMDRVQELRNAGAKHVFLKTGAYRPADLARAIKFASKAKIDLLTVDAAGGGTGTSPWRVMNEWRMPQVKIYSLLYRYADKLANMGEYVPDIAVAGGNCVRGSGIQGTGNRCAVLQDNRHGTRANRCCDGREDDRQSD
;
A
#
# COMPACT_ATOMS: atom_id res chain seq x y z
N MET A 1 -6.45 -20.78 52.73
CA MET A 1 -5.65 -21.64 51.83
C MET A 1 -6.62 -22.54 51.09
N VAL A 2 -6.94 -22.19 49.85
CA VAL A 2 -7.49 -23.11 48.85
C VAL A 2 -6.77 -22.72 47.57
N SER A 3 -5.67 -23.41 47.28
CA SER A 3 -4.97 -23.39 46.01
C SER A 3 -5.78 -24.22 45.02
N GLY A 4 -6.54 -23.55 44.16
CA GLY A 4 -7.21 -24.16 43.02
C GLY A 4 -6.41 -23.82 41.77
N ASP A 5 -5.78 -24.82 41.18
CA ASP A 5 -4.98 -24.72 39.97
C ASP A 5 -5.79 -24.16 38.79
N ILE A 6 -5.25 -23.12 38.16
CA ILE A 6 -5.75 -22.59 36.88
C ILE A 6 -5.40 -23.65 35.82
N PRO A 7 -6.36 -24.18 35.04
CA PRO A 7 -6.04 -25.14 34.00
C PRO A 7 -5.14 -24.50 32.96
N GLU A 8 -3.92 -25.02 32.81
CA GLU A 8 -3.05 -24.70 31.67
C GLU A 8 -3.82 -25.05 30.40
N CYS A 9 -4.03 -24.04 29.55
CA CYS A 9 -4.58 -24.22 28.21
C CYS A 9 -3.58 -25.07 27.43
N GLY A 10 -3.86 -26.37 27.36
CA GLY A 10 -3.03 -27.35 26.68
C GLY A 10 -2.67 -26.89 25.28
N SER A 11 -1.39 -27.06 24.95
CA SER A 11 -0.76 -26.88 23.65
C SER A 11 -1.44 -27.73 22.58
N ARG A 12 -2.61 -27.31 22.12
CA ARG A 12 -3.18 -27.74 20.86
C ARG A 12 -2.48 -26.94 19.78
N GLY A 13 -1.73 -27.66 18.93
CA GLY A 13 -0.94 -27.11 17.84
C GLY A 13 -1.70 -25.98 17.15
N CYS A 14 -1.20 -24.77 17.35
CA CYS A 14 -1.44 -23.68 16.44
C CYS A 14 -0.85 -24.16 15.12
N ASP A 15 -1.71 -24.50 14.19
CA ASP A 15 -1.37 -24.83 12.82
C ASP A 15 -0.43 -23.72 12.32
N SER A 16 0.85 -24.05 12.19
CA SER A 16 1.92 -23.12 11.84
C SER A 16 1.79 -22.57 10.40
N ASP A 17 0.77 -23.05 9.68
CA ASP A 17 0.43 -22.71 8.31
C ASP A 17 -0.74 -21.73 8.18
N ALA A 18 -1.13 -21.04 9.27
CA ALA A 18 -1.93 -19.83 9.16
C ALA A 18 -1.16 -18.82 8.29
N ARG A 19 -1.55 -18.72 7.02
CA ARG A 19 -0.93 -17.94 5.93
C ARG A 19 -0.54 -16.54 6.41
N ARG A 20 0.67 -16.42 6.98
CA ARG A 20 1.25 -15.13 7.32
C ARG A 20 1.69 -14.50 6.01
N ILE A 21 0.93 -13.52 5.54
CA ILE A 21 1.39 -12.60 4.50
C ILE A 21 2.74 -12.06 4.97
N ALA A 22 3.80 -12.48 4.28
CA ALA A 22 5.19 -12.20 4.61
C ALA A 22 5.49 -12.27 6.11
N SER A 23 5.48 -13.48 6.71
CA SER A 23 5.93 -13.79 8.09
C SER A 23 6.38 -12.58 8.93
N GLN A 24 5.45 -11.72 9.37
CA GLN A 24 5.78 -10.47 10.06
C GLN A 24 5.66 -10.66 11.57
N LYS A 25 6.50 -9.96 12.35
CA LYS A 25 6.50 -10.09 13.83
C LYS A 25 5.43 -9.22 14.49
N LEU A 26 4.98 -8.17 13.81
CA LEU A 26 4.03 -7.18 14.30
C LEU A 26 2.92 -6.92 13.27
N PRO A 27 1.69 -6.55 13.67
CA PRO A 27 0.57 -6.33 12.77
C PRO A 27 0.61 -4.94 12.12
N PHE A 28 1.81 -4.45 11.77
CA PHE A 28 2.04 -3.13 11.22
C PHE A 28 2.78 -3.24 9.89
N ILE A 29 2.35 -2.46 8.91
CA ILE A 29 3.10 -2.22 7.67
C ILE A 29 3.40 -0.73 7.59
N VAL A 30 4.65 -0.39 7.26
CA VAL A 30 5.02 0.99 6.92
C VAL A 30 4.61 1.23 5.46
N PRO A 31 3.69 2.16 5.19
CA PRO A 31 3.11 2.37 3.87
C PRO A 31 4.09 3.02 2.91
N GLY A 32 3.74 2.98 1.62
CA GLY A 32 4.59 3.43 0.53
C GLY A 32 5.15 4.84 0.70
N LEU A 33 6.46 4.92 0.92
CA LEU A 33 7.22 6.17 0.90
C LEU A 33 8.03 6.20 -0.41
N GLY A 34 7.56 7.01 -1.37
CA GLY A 34 8.11 7.05 -2.73
C GLY A 34 9.35 7.93 -2.89
N SER A 35 9.54 8.45 -4.09
CA SER A 35 10.74 9.18 -4.55
C SER A 35 11.00 10.58 -3.96
N THR A 36 10.28 10.96 -2.91
CA THR A 36 10.48 12.28 -2.28
C THR A 36 11.80 12.36 -1.51
N ALA A 37 12.37 13.57 -1.42
CA ALA A 37 13.59 13.80 -0.64
C ALA A 37 13.41 13.44 0.85
N VAL A 38 12.22 13.71 1.42
CA VAL A 38 11.93 13.34 2.82
C VAL A 38 12.01 11.84 3.03
N ALA A 39 11.44 11.04 2.12
CA ALA A 39 11.52 9.59 2.18
C ALA A 39 12.97 9.09 2.02
N LYS A 40 13.72 9.64 1.05
CA LYS A 40 15.11 9.25 0.80
C LYS A 40 16.02 9.56 1.99
N ASN A 41 15.94 10.78 2.53
CA ASN A 41 16.80 11.25 3.61
C ASN A 41 16.57 10.52 4.95
N ASN A 42 15.39 9.91 5.14
CA ASN A 42 15.06 9.15 6.34
C ASN A 42 15.04 7.63 6.11
N TRP A 43 15.35 7.17 4.89
CA TRP A 43 15.17 5.76 4.52
C TRP A 43 16.04 4.83 5.35
N GLU A 44 17.28 5.22 5.68
CA GLU A 44 18.19 4.38 6.45
C GLU A 44 17.62 4.01 7.83
N GLY A 45 17.19 5.01 8.61
CA GLY A 45 16.57 4.74 9.91
C GLY A 45 15.29 3.92 9.81
N LEU A 46 14.47 4.16 8.77
CA LEU A 46 13.23 3.41 8.53
C LEU A 46 13.51 1.95 8.14
N ALA A 47 14.41 1.73 7.18
CA ALA A 47 14.77 0.41 6.68
C ALA A 47 15.38 -0.45 7.77
N VAL A 48 16.39 0.07 8.47
CA VAL A 48 17.05 -0.63 9.57
C VAL A 48 16.05 -0.93 10.69
N GLY A 49 15.27 0.05 11.13
CA GLY A 49 14.28 -0.12 12.19
C GLY A 49 13.19 -1.15 11.85
N CYS A 50 12.69 -1.14 10.61
CA CYS A 50 11.69 -2.11 10.16
C CYS A 50 12.29 -3.52 10.02
N ALA A 51 13.51 -3.63 9.46
CA ALA A 51 14.17 -4.90 9.22
C ALA A 51 14.48 -5.64 10.54
N ILE A 52 15.04 -4.96 11.55
CA ILE A 52 15.36 -5.59 12.84
C ILE A 52 14.11 -5.97 13.65
N THR A 53 12.99 -5.29 13.42
CA THR A 53 11.72 -5.54 14.12
C THR A 53 10.80 -6.50 13.37
N GLY A 54 11.14 -6.89 12.14
CA GLY A 54 10.30 -7.77 11.31
C GLY A 54 8.99 -7.09 10.89
N ILE A 55 9.05 -5.80 10.57
CA ILE A 55 7.95 -4.99 10.02
C ILE A 55 8.16 -4.85 8.51
N PRO A 56 7.14 -5.11 7.66
CA PRO A 56 7.23 -4.84 6.23
C PRO A 56 7.34 -3.33 5.93
N LEU A 57 8.19 -3.00 4.96
CA LEU A 57 8.43 -1.63 4.52
C LEU A 57 8.11 -1.46 3.03
N THR A 58 7.15 -0.61 2.71
CA THR A 58 6.79 -0.36 1.31
C THR A 58 7.66 0.74 0.70
N ILE A 59 8.38 0.39 -0.37
CA ILE A 59 9.02 1.32 -1.29
C ILE A 59 7.93 1.89 -2.19
N GLY A 60 7.64 3.18 -2.06
CA GLY A 60 6.56 3.84 -2.80
C GLY A 60 6.88 4.10 -4.27
N GLU A 61 5.93 4.75 -4.95
CA GLU A 61 5.99 5.03 -6.39
C GLU A 61 7.15 5.94 -6.85
N ASN A 62 7.48 5.82 -8.14
CA ASN A 62 8.37 6.68 -8.91
C ASN A 62 9.84 6.73 -8.47
N VAL A 63 10.32 5.75 -7.68
CA VAL A 63 11.73 5.69 -7.24
C VAL A 63 12.66 5.58 -8.45
N CYS A 64 12.47 4.58 -9.31
CA CYS A 64 13.28 4.43 -10.53
C CYS A 64 13.06 5.58 -11.52
N GLY A 65 11.81 6.00 -11.72
CA GLY A 65 11.49 7.07 -12.66
C GLY A 65 12.13 8.42 -12.31
N MET A 66 12.37 8.69 -11.02
CA MET A 66 12.99 9.93 -10.54
C MET A 66 14.49 9.83 -10.33
N ASP A 67 15.06 8.63 -10.38
CA ASP A 67 16.49 8.38 -10.26
C ASP A 67 17.21 8.79 -11.55
N PRO A 68 18.13 9.78 -11.50
CA PRO A 68 18.94 10.16 -12.66
C PRO A 68 19.86 9.04 -13.16
N ASN A 69 20.25 8.11 -12.29
CA ASN A 69 21.15 7.00 -12.62
C ASN A 69 20.39 5.75 -13.09
N CYS A 70 19.06 5.81 -13.14
CA CYS A 70 18.25 4.70 -13.62
C CYS A 70 18.44 4.50 -15.13
N VAL A 71 18.78 3.26 -15.51
CA VAL A 71 18.96 2.82 -16.89
C VAL A 71 17.67 2.17 -17.37
N VAL A 72 17.17 2.66 -18.50
CA VAL A 72 15.96 2.15 -19.15
C VAL A 72 16.35 1.68 -20.55
N GLU A 73 16.19 0.39 -20.81
CA GLU A 73 16.45 -0.26 -22.10
C GLU A 73 15.14 -0.84 -22.61
N ASP A 74 14.81 -0.58 -23.88
CA ASP A 74 13.56 -1.04 -24.51
C ASP A 74 12.28 -0.68 -23.71
N GLY A 75 12.32 0.47 -23.03
CA GLY A 75 11.21 0.95 -22.20
C GLY A 75 11.07 0.23 -20.85
N GLN A 76 12.05 -0.59 -20.45
CA GLN A 76 12.06 -1.33 -19.20
C GLN A 76 13.27 -0.94 -18.35
N VAL A 77 13.08 -0.82 -17.03
CA VAL A 77 14.18 -0.57 -16.10
C VAL A 77 15.08 -1.80 -16.02
N THR A 78 16.37 -1.59 -16.25
CA THR A 78 17.40 -2.65 -16.11
C THR A 78 18.34 -2.38 -14.93
N HIS A 79 18.42 -1.14 -14.47
CA HIS A 79 19.25 -0.72 -13.33
C HIS A 79 18.69 0.53 -12.65
N SER A 80 18.78 0.63 -11.32
CA SER A 80 18.36 1.80 -10.53
C SER A 80 19.09 1.86 -9.19
N ASP A 81 20.05 2.78 -9.05
CA ASP A 81 20.84 2.94 -7.82
C ASP A 81 19.95 3.17 -6.60
N ASP A 82 18.90 3.99 -6.73
CA ASP A 82 18.01 4.33 -5.61
C ASP A 82 17.20 3.11 -5.17
N LEU A 83 16.64 2.34 -6.12
CA LEU A 83 15.84 1.17 -5.77
C LEU A 83 16.72 0.05 -5.20
N GLU A 84 17.87 -0.25 -5.81
CA GLU A 84 18.81 -1.25 -5.31
C GLU A 84 19.27 -0.96 -3.88
N TRP A 85 19.66 0.29 -3.63
CA TRP A 85 20.07 0.72 -2.29
C TRP A 85 18.96 0.53 -1.27
N ARG A 86 17.71 0.89 -1.59
CA ARG A 86 16.57 0.76 -0.66
C ARG A 86 16.28 -0.69 -0.29
N VAL A 87 16.30 -1.57 -1.28
CA VAL A 87 16.04 -3.00 -1.10
C VAL A 87 17.17 -3.64 -0.30
N LYS A 88 18.41 -3.42 -0.74
CA LYS A 88 19.59 -4.00 -0.11
C LYS A 88 19.74 -3.57 1.34
N LEU A 89 19.50 -2.30 1.66
CA LEU A 89 19.60 -1.81 3.03
C LEU A 89 18.61 -2.49 3.98
N TYR A 90 17.41 -2.85 3.52
CA TYR A 90 16.50 -3.65 4.34
C TYR A 90 17.01 -5.09 4.49
N GLN A 91 17.42 -5.72 3.39
CA GLN A 91 17.91 -7.10 3.37
C GLN A 91 19.15 -7.29 4.25
N ASP A 92 20.11 -6.36 4.22
CA ASP A 92 21.35 -6.39 5.00
C ASP A 92 21.08 -6.39 6.52
N TRP A 93 19.94 -5.83 6.95
CA TRP A 93 19.54 -5.75 8.37
C TRP A 93 18.41 -6.71 8.75
N GLN A 94 17.89 -7.47 7.79
CA GLN A 94 16.78 -8.39 8.01
C GLN A 94 17.20 -9.52 8.95
N ARG A 95 16.34 -9.85 9.92
CA ARG A 95 16.58 -10.92 10.88
C ARG A 95 15.62 -12.08 10.69
N ASP A 96 16.20 -13.28 10.64
CA ASP A 96 15.50 -14.57 10.59
C ASP A 96 14.48 -14.71 9.44
N GLY A 97 14.63 -13.91 8.37
CA GLY A 97 13.74 -13.93 7.20
C GLY A 97 12.33 -13.39 7.42
N TYR A 98 12.05 -12.72 8.56
CA TYR A 98 10.74 -12.13 8.81
C TYR A 98 10.51 -10.87 7.96
N ALA A 99 9.27 -10.67 7.52
CA ALA A 99 8.81 -9.54 6.72
C ALA A 99 9.63 -9.35 5.42
N GLY A 100 9.57 -8.16 4.82
CA GLY A 100 10.26 -7.85 3.58
C GLY A 100 9.93 -6.45 3.09
N THR A 101 10.62 -6.03 2.04
CA THR A 101 10.28 -4.82 1.30
C THR A 101 9.19 -5.09 0.27
N ILE A 102 8.24 -4.16 0.18
CA ILE A 102 7.13 -4.21 -0.78
C ILE A 102 7.42 -3.19 -1.87
N VAL A 103 7.45 -3.58 -3.14
CA VAL A 103 7.64 -2.63 -4.25
C VAL A 103 6.29 -2.21 -4.81
N GLN A 104 5.94 -0.96 -4.53
CA GLN A 104 4.71 -0.35 -5.00
C GLN A 104 4.90 0.27 -6.39
N ALA A 105 3.97 0.02 -7.32
CA ALA A 105 3.98 0.62 -8.64
C ALA A 105 2.67 1.35 -8.95
N ASN A 106 2.83 2.54 -9.52
CA ASN A 106 1.74 3.27 -10.18
C ASN A 106 1.74 3.00 -11.69
N VAL A 107 0.96 3.79 -12.45
CA VAL A 107 0.85 3.64 -13.92
C VAL A 107 2.20 3.82 -14.62
N GLU A 108 3.01 4.80 -14.23
CA GLU A 108 4.31 5.05 -14.84
C GLU A 108 5.33 3.96 -14.48
N ASP A 109 5.37 3.55 -13.21
CA ASP A 109 6.24 2.46 -12.76
C ASP A 109 5.90 1.13 -13.46
N THR A 110 4.61 0.89 -13.73
CA THR A 110 4.15 -0.28 -14.49
C THR A 110 4.64 -0.21 -15.94
N GLY A 111 4.52 0.95 -16.59
CA GLY A 111 5.02 1.15 -17.96
C GLY A 111 6.54 0.95 -18.07
N LEU A 112 7.27 1.25 -17.01
CA LEU A 112 8.72 1.09 -16.91
C LEU A 112 9.16 -0.31 -16.44
N GLY A 113 8.24 -1.24 -16.14
CA GLY A 113 8.59 -2.59 -15.69
C GLY A 113 9.30 -2.65 -14.34
N VAL A 114 9.06 -1.68 -13.45
CA VAL A 114 9.80 -1.54 -12.18
C VAL A 114 9.61 -2.77 -11.28
N GLN A 115 8.40 -3.33 -11.23
CA GLN A 115 8.11 -4.50 -10.41
C GLN A 115 8.79 -5.75 -10.97
N GLU A 116 8.81 -5.93 -12.29
CA GLU A 116 9.48 -7.03 -12.96
C GLU A 116 10.99 -6.99 -12.71
N TYR A 117 11.59 -5.80 -12.81
CA TYR A 117 12.98 -5.58 -12.44
C TYR A 117 13.23 -5.95 -10.98
N ALA A 118 12.43 -5.44 -10.05
CA ALA A 118 12.56 -5.73 -8.62
C ALA A 118 12.44 -7.23 -8.29
N LEU A 119 11.47 -7.91 -8.89
CA LEU A 119 11.25 -9.36 -8.72
C LEU A 119 12.43 -10.17 -9.28
N LYS A 120 12.85 -9.88 -10.52
CA LYS A 120 13.84 -10.71 -11.24
C LYS A 120 15.29 -10.43 -10.84
N LYS A 121 15.59 -9.19 -10.44
CA LYS A 121 16.98 -8.74 -10.19
C LYS A 121 17.27 -8.48 -8.72
N LEU A 122 16.29 -8.00 -7.96
CA LEU A 122 16.51 -7.57 -6.56
C LEU A 122 16.01 -8.58 -5.52
N GLY A 123 15.45 -9.70 -5.96
CA GLY A 123 14.97 -10.76 -5.08
C GLY A 123 13.77 -10.34 -4.23
N ILE A 124 12.97 -9.37 -4.71
CA ILE A 124 11.72 -9.01 -4.07
C ILE A 124 10.69 -10.11 -4.28
N GLU A 125 9.88 -10.36 -3.26
CA GLU A 125 8.81 -11.36 -3.32
C GLU A 125 7.41 -10.73 -3.26
N ILE A 126 7.34 -9.47 -2.82
CA ILE A 126 6.09 -8.77 -2.52
C ILE A 126 5.98 -7.50 -3.37
N VAL A 127 4.88 -7.40 -4.11
CA VAL A 127 4.59 -6.25 -4.98
C VAL A 127 3.23 -5.67 -4.66
N GLU A 128 3.10 -4.35 -4.75
CA GLU A 128 1.84 -3.65 -4.50
C GLU A 128 1.41 -2.82 -5.71
N LEU A 129 0.19 -3.08 -6.19
CA LEU A 129 -0.46 -2.23 -7.19
C LEU A 129 -1.08 -1.03 -6.48
N LYS A 130 -0.77 0.19 -6.93
CA LYS A 130 -1.32 1.41 -6.33
C LYS A 130 -2.38 2.02 -7.23
N TRP A 131 -3.64 1.87 -6.85
CA TRP A 131 -4.75 2.59 -7.52
C TRP A 131 -4.95 3.98 -6.95
N GLY A 132 -4.66 4.15 -5.66
CA GLY A 132 -4.90 5.40 -4.96
C GLY A 132 -4.04 5.56 -3.72
N GLN A 133 -4.21 6.72 -3.08
CA GLN A 133 -3.64 7.01 -1.79
C GLN A 133 -4.64 7.83 -0.98
N ASP A 134 -4.50 7.77 0.34
CA ASP A 134 -5.30 8.55 1.27
C ASP A 134 -5.28 10.04 0.95
N ALA A 135 -4.08 10.62 0.83
CA ALA A 135 -3.95 12.07 0.84
C ALA A 135 -4.62 12.74 -0.36
N LYS A 136 -4.76 12.03 -1.48
CA LYS A 136 -5.35 12.57 -2.68
C LYS A 136 -5.81 11.47 -3.62
N ASP A 137 -6.97 11.72 -4.22
CA ASP A 137 -7.58 10.86 -5.23
C ASP A 137 -7.05 11.17 -6.65
N ILE A 138 -5.84 11.75 -6.73
CA ILE A 138 -5.10 12.07 -7.96
C ILE A 138 -3.71 11.43 -7.93
N GLY A 139 -3.03 11.41 -9.08
CA GLY A 139 -1.67 10.91 -9.16
C GLY A 139 -0.68 11.71 -8.30
N GLY A 140 0.47 11.11 -7.99
CA GLY A 140 1.58 11.81 -7.34
C GLY A 140 1.95 13.10 -8.07
N GLU A 141 2.43 14.10 -7.33
CA GLU A 141 2.87 15.39 -7.87
C GLU A 141 4.22 15.73 -7.26
N VAL A 142 5.15 16.24 -8.05
CA VAL A 142 6.44 16.71 -7.55
C VAL A 142 6.85 17.96 -8.33
N LYS A 143 7.41 18.93 -7.61
CA LYS A 143 8.02 20.12 -8.20
C LYS A 143 9.48 19.87 -8.56
N ILE A 144 9.88 20.30 -9.76
CA ILE A 144 11.20 20.07 -10.33
C ILE A 144 11.82 21.42 -10.67
N LYS A 145 12.97 21.71 -10.08
CA LYS A 145 13.70 22.96 -10.28
C LYS A 145 14.74 22.91 -11.39
N ASP A 146 14.88 21.76 -12.04
CA ASP A 146 15.94 21.49 -13.01
C ASP A 146 15.33 21.09 -14.36
N LEU A 147 15.71 21.82 -15.41
CA LEU A 147 15.18 21.61 -16.76
C LEU A 147 15.58 20.24 -17.33
N ALA A 148 16.83 19.83 -17.12
CA ALA A 148 17.32 18.55 -17.65
C ALA A 148 16.54 17.37 -17.02
N LYS A 149 16.28 17.43 -15.72
CA LYS A 149 15.44 16.48 -15.00
C LYS A 149 13.99 16.49 -15.49
N ALA A 150 13.43 17.68 -15.78
CA ALA A 150 12.08 17.79 -16.32
C ALA A 150 11.98 17.13 -17.71
N GLN A 151 12.98 17.36 -18.59
CA GLN A 151 13.07 16.74 -19.90
C GLN A 151 13.25 15.22 -19.82
N MET A 152 14.12 14.75 -18.90
CA MET A 152 14.31 13.32 -18.63
C MET A 152 12.97 12.67 -18.26
N LEU A 153 12.21 13.26 -17.33
CA LEU A 153 10.92 12.72 -16.92
C LEU A 153 9.90 12.72 -18.06
N LYS A 154 9.84 13.78 -18.86
CA LYS A 154 8.98 13.81 -20.05
C LYS A 154 9.33 12.66 -21.02
N SER A 155 10.61 12.41 -21.26
CA SER A 155 11.07 11.30 -22.12
C SER A 155 10.72 9.92 -21.58
N ARG A 156 10.65 9.76 -20.25
CA ARG A 156 10.16 8.55 -19.56
C ARG A 156 8.63 8.44 -19.53
N GLY A 157 7.91 9.29 -20.25
CA GLY A 157 6.46 9.24 -20.40
C GLY A 157 5.67 9.97 -19.32
N TYR A 158 6.31 10.70 -18.40
CA TYR A 158 5.61 11.49 -17.39
C TYR A 158 4.92 12.72 -17.99
N VAL A 159 3.81 13.14 -17.37
CA VAL A 159 3.19 14.44 -17.66
C VAL A 159 3.98 15.51 -16.91
N VAL A 160 4.60 16.42 -17.66
CA VAL A 160 5.35 17.55 -17.11
C VAL A 160 4.78 18.84 -17.66
N PHE A 161 4.52 19.79 -16.76
CA PHE A 161 3.95 21.10 -17.07
C PHE A 161 4.74 22.22 -16.37
N PRO A 162 5.04 23.35 -17.03
CA PRO A 162 4.94 23.59 -18.47
C PRO A 162 5.75 22.58 -19.31
N ASP A 163 5.54 22.48 -20.63
CA ASP A 163 6.23 21.45 -21.45
C ASP A 163 7.75 21.72 -21.50
N PRO A 164 8.60 20.85 -20.93
CA PRO A 164 10.04 21.11 -20.84
C PRO A 164 10.78 20.91 -22.17
N THR A 165 10.07 20.52 -23.24
CA THR A 165 10.63 20.34 -24.59
C THR A 165 10.28 21.48 -25.54
N ASP A 166 9.37 22.38 -25.13
CA ASP A 166 8.98 23.54 -25.92
C ASP A 166 10.06 24.65 -25.83
N PRO A 167 10.62 25.12 -26.97
CA PRO A 167 11.62 26.20 -26.99
C PRO A 167 11.17 27.47 -26.26
N GLU A 168 9.90 27.87 -26.35
CA GLU A 168 9.40 29.08 -25.69
C GLU A 168 9.38 28.91 -24.17
N VAL A 169 8.98 27.73 -23.70
CA VAL A 169 8.97 27.38 -22.27
C VAL A 169 10.40 27.32 -21.72
N ILE A 170 11.33 26.72 -22.48
CA ILE A 170 12.74 26.64 -22.10
C ILE A 170 13.34 28.05 -21.94
N GLU A 171 13.09 28.94 -22.88
CA GLU A 171 13.56 30.32 -22.80
C GLU A 171 12.89 31.11 -21.67
N ALA A 172 11.59 30.91 -21.45
CA ALA A 172 10.89 31.50 -20.31
C ALA A 172 11.47 31.03 -18.95
N PHE A 173 11.81 29.74 -18.82
CA PHE A 173 12.45 29.19 -17.63
C PHE A 173 13.85 29.79 -17.41
N LYS A 174 14.69 29.83 -18.45
CA LYS A 174 16.04 30.43 -18.38
C LYS A 174 16.01 31.91 -18.03
N ARG A 175 14.99 32.64 -18.49
CA ARG A 175 14.75 34.05 -18.15
C ARG A 175 14.15 34.25 -16.75
N GLY A 176 13.80 33.17 -16.05
CA GLY A 176 13.23 33.23 -14.69
C GLY A 176 11.77 33.67 -14.64
N VAL A 177 11.02 33.56 -15.75
CA VAL A 177 9.56 33.84 -15.77
C VAL A 177 8.81 32.91 -14.81
N PHE A 178 9.29 31.67 -14.69
CA PHE A 178 8.90 30.72 -13.67
C PHE A 178 10.13 29.91 -13.24
N SER A 179 10.06 29.30 -12.06
CA SER A 179 11.22 28.66 -11.40
C SER A 179 11.08 27.15 -11.21
N GLU A 180 9.92 26.57 -11.50
CA GLU A 180 9.59 25.18 -11.18
C GLU A 180 8.69 24.55 -12.26
N PHE A 181 9.00 23.32 -12.64
CA PHE A 181 8.10 22.44 -13.39
C PHE A 181 7.31 21.55 -12.44
N GLU A 182 6.13 21.14 -12.85
CA GLU A 182 5.28 20.20 -12.14
C GLU A 182 5.21 18.88 -12.90
N ARG A 183 5.55 17.78 -12.22
CA ARG A 183 5.35 16.43 -12.73
C ARG A 183 4.12 15.83 -12.09
N HIS A 184 3.20 15.38 -12.94
CA HIS A 184 1.93 14.76 -12.57
C HIS A 184 1.94 13.29 -12.99
N SER A 185 1.53 12.41 -12.07
CA SER A 185 1.23 11.01 -12.42
C SER A 185 -0.19 10.87 -12.96
N ARG A 186 -0.37 9.92 -13.87
CA ARG A 186 -1.69 9.53 -14.35
C ARG A 186 -2.46 8.80 -13.26
N VAL A 187 -3.78 8.99 -13.29
CA VAL A 187 -4.72 8.17 -12.51
C VAL A 187 -5.12 7.01 -13.41
N GLY A 188 -4.77 5.78 -13.00
CA GLY A 188 -5.13 4.59 -13.77
C GLY A 188 -6.64 4.36 -13.76
N MET A 189 -7.27 4.30 -14.93
CA MET A 189 -8.64 3.79 -15.05
C MET A 189 -8.59 2.27 -15.08
N VAL A 190 -9.11 1.63 -14.04
CA VAL A 190 -8.98 0.18 -13.88
C VAL A 190 -10.20 -0.53 -14.45
N THR A 191 -9.96 -1.41 -15.43
CA THR A 191 -10.91 -2.42 -15.89
C THR A 191 -10.72 -3.72 -15.10
N GLU A 192 -11.75 -4.57 -15.08
CA GLU A 192 -11.63 -5.87 -14.41
C GLU A 192 -10.53 -6.72 -15.06
N ASP A 193 -10.62 -6.92 -16.38
CA ASP A 193 -9.68 -7.76 -17.14
C ASP A 193 -8.24 -7.24 -17.01
N GLY A 194 -8.04 -5.92 -17.15
CA GLY A 194 -6.72 -5.31 -17.03
C GLY A 194 -6.09 -5.51 -15.65
N PHE A 195 -6.89 -5.55 -14.59
CA PHE A 195 -6.37 -5.89 -13.25
C PHE A 195 -6.02 -7.37 -13.12
N MET A 196 -6.87 -8.26 -13.62
CA MET A 196 -6.60 -9.71 -13.57
C MET A 196 -5.33 -10.06 -14.34
N ASP A 197 -5.20 -9.52 -15.55
CA ASP A 197 -4.03 -9.71 -16.41
C ASP A 197 -2.78 -9.20 -15.71
N ARG A 198 -2.83 -8.01 -15.11
CA ARG A 198 -1.68 -7.44 -14.40
C ARG A 198 -1.25 -8.29 -13.21
N VAL A 199 -2.20 -8.80 -12.42
CA VAL A 199 -1.88 -9.70 -11.30
C VAL A 199 -1.23 -10.99 -11.82
N GLN A 200 -1.71 -11.53 -12.94
CA GLN A 200 -1.15 -12.74 -13.54
C GLN A 200 0.27 -12.50 -14.08
N GLU A 201 0.52 -11.36 -14.75
CA GLU A 201 1.85 -10.95 -15.19
C GLU A 201 2.85 -10.90 -14.04
N LEU A 202 2.47 -10.28 -12.91
CA LEU A 202 3.32 -10.17 -11.73
C LEU A 202 3.64 -11.54 -11.12
N ARG A 203 2.65 -12.43 -11.03
CA ARG A 203 2.87 -13.82 -10.59
C ARG A 203 3.81 -14.57 -11.54
N ASN A 204 3.62 -14.42 -12.85
CA ASN A 204 4.51 -15.01 -13.86
C ASN A 204 5.94 -14.44 -13.78
N ALA A 205 6.09 -13.18 -13.37
CA ALA A 205 7.38 -12.54 -13.14
C ALA A 205 8.06 -12.98 -11.83
N GLY A 206 7.38 -13.74 -10.98
CA GLY A 206 7.94 -14.32 -9.75
C GLY A 206 7.38 -13.74 -8.45
N ALA A 207 6.34 -12.89 -8.49
CA ALA A 207 5.71 -12.39 -7.26
C ALA A 207 5.09 -13.53 -6.47
N LYS A 208 5.51 -13.69 -5.20
CA LYS A 208 4.89 -14.62 -4.25
C LYS A 208 3.64 -14.00 -3.63
N HIS A 209 3.68 -12.69 -3.41
CA HIS A 209 2.61 -11.94 -2.81
C HIS A 209 2.28 -10.71 -3.65
N VAL A 210 1.00 -10.56 -3.99
CA VAL A 210 0.48 -9.41 -4.74
C VAL A 210 -0.49 -8.66 -3.86
N PHE A 211 -0.22 -7.37 -3.66
CA PHE A 211 -1.05 -6.48 -2.86
C PHE A 211 -1.74 -5.45 -3.75
N LEU A 212 -2.84 -4.89 -3.25
CA LEU A 212 -3.53 -3.75 -3.83
C LEU A 212 -3.68 -2.66 -2.78
N LYS A 213 -3.30 -1.44 -3.14
CA LYS A 213 -3.59 -0.23 -2.37
C LYS A 213 -4.63 0.65 -3.04
N THR A 214 -5.71 0.92 -2.32
CA THR A 214 -6.77 1.86 -2.72
C THR A 214 -6.74 3.14 -1.88
N GLY A 215 -7.27 4.23 -2.44
CA GLY A 215 -7.45 5.51 -1.76
C GLY A 215 -8.81 5.64 -1.06
N ALA A 216 -9.06 6.83 -0.50
CA ALA A 216 -10.27 7.18 0.24
C ALA A 216 -11.48 7.47 -0.67
N TYR A 217 -11.68 6.61 -1.66
CA TYR A 217 -12.62 6.75 -2.77
C TYR A 217 -14.07 6.53 -2.37
N ARG A 218 -14.97 6.71 -3.34
CA ARG A 218 -16.41 6.52 -3.19
C ARG A 218 -16.75 5.04 -2.90
N PRO A 219 -17.92 4.76 -2.29
CA PRO A 219 -18.33 3.39 -1.97
C PRO A 219 -18.30 2.42 -3.15
N ALA A 220 -18.64 2.88 -4.37
CA ALA A 220 -18.61 2.06 -5.57
C ALA A 220 -17.18 1.61 -5.95
N ASP A 221 -16.19 2.49 -5.76
CA ASP A 221 -14.79 2.21 -6.08
C ASP A 221 -14.17 1.28 -5.03
N LEU A 222 -14.54 1.45 -3.74
CA LEU A 222 -14.20 0.50 -2.69
C LEU A 222 -14.78 -0.89 -2.97
N ALA A 223 -16.07 -0.98 -3.33
CA ALA A 223 -16.71 -2.25 -3.68
C ALA A 223 -16.01 -2.91 -4.88
N ARG A 224 -15.60 -2.13 -5.88
CA ARG A 224 -14.82 -2.62 -7.02
C ARG A 224 -13.47 -3.17 -6.58
N ALA A 225 -12.72 -2.43 -5.76
CA ALA A 225 -11.42 -2.86 -5.26
C ALA A 225 -11.49 -4.19 -4.51
N ILE A 226 -12.44 -4.34 -3.59
CA ILE A 226 -12.60 -5.58 -2.82
C ILE A 226 -13.04 -6.74 -3.73
N LYS A 227 -13.98 -6.50 -4.66
CA LYS A 227 -14.44 -7.54 -5.59
C LYS A 227 -13.33 -8.00 -6.53
N PHE A 228 -12.52 -7.07 -7.04
CA PHE A 228 -11.40 -7.40 -7.93
C PHE A 228 -10.28 -8.11 -7.16
N ALA A 229 -9.96 -7.64 -5.96
CA ALA A 229 -9.03 -8.30 -5.05
C ALA A 229 -9.44 -9.76 -4.75
N SER A 230 -10.74 -9.95 -4.48
CA SER A 230 -11.35 -11.28 -4.26
C SER A 230 -11.19 -12.20 -5.48
N LYS A 231 -11.60 -11.73 -6.66
CA LYS A 231 -11.52 -12.48 -7.93
C LYS A 231 -10.07 -12.83 -8.31
N ALA A 232 -9.15 -11.88 -8.19
CA ALA A 232 -7.74 -12.06 -8.48
C ALA A 232 -7.00 -12.89 -7.41
N LYS A 233 -7.65 -13.12 -6.24
CA LYS A 233 -7.08 -13.78 -5.06
C LYS A 233 -5.77 -13.13 -4.62
N ILE A 234 -5.73 -11.80 -4.56
CA ILE A 234 -4.56 -11.08 -4.05
C ILE A 234 -4.39 -11.34 -2.56
N ASP A 235 -3.17 -11.22 -2.06
CA ASP A 235 -2.85 -11.54 -0.68
C ASP A 235 -3.39 -10.47 0.28
N LEU A 236 -3.13 -9.19 -0.03
CA LEU A 236 -3.48 -8.06 0.84
C LEU A 236 -4.19 -6.94 0.08
N LEU A 237 -5.28 -6.44 0.65
CA LEU A 237 -5.93 -5.20 0.24
C LEU A 237 -5.71 -4.11 1.30
N THR A 238 -4.92 -3.10 0.96
CA THR A 238 -4.72 -1.89 1.76
C THR A 238 -5.78 -0.84 1.40
N VAL A 239 -6.64 -0.49 2.35
CA VAL A 239 -7.66 0.56 2.22
C VAL A 239 -7.25 1.80 2.99
N ASP A 240 -6.87 2.84 2.25
CA ASP A 240 -6.62 4.15 2.81
C ASP A 240 -7.92 4.94 3.01
N ALA A 241 -8.00 5.70 4.08
CA ALA A 241 -9.14 6.51 4.47
C ALA A 241 -8.71 7.89 4.92
N ALA A 242 -9.52 8.94 4.72
CA ALA A 242 -9.11 10.33 4.97
C ALA A 242 -8.27 10.53 6.26
N GLY A 243 -7.07 11.09 6.12
CA GLY A 243 -6.23 11.51 7.26
C GLY A 243 -4.73 11.26 7.08
N GLY A 244 -4.33 10.70 5.95
CA GLY A 244 -2.96 10.31 5.65
C GLY A 244 -2.12 11.45 5.09
N GLY A 245 -0.81 11.29 5.25
CA GLY A 245 0.18 12.26 4.79
C GLY A 245 0.50 12.13 3.30
N THR A 246 1.02 13.23 2.74
CA THR A 246 1.65 13.29 1.41
C THR A 246 2.78 14.31 1.45
N GLY A 247 3.82 14.09 0.65
CA GLY A 247 4.87 15.08 0.45
C GLY A 247 4.42 16.27 -0.39
N THR A 248 3.40 16.12 -1.25
CA THR A 248 2.89 17.18 -2.12
C THR A 248 1.46 16.87 -2.59
N SER A 249 0.53 17.79 -2.34
CA SER A 249 -0.86 17.72 -2.81
C SER A 249 -1.54 19.09 -2.75
N PRO A 250 -2.53 19.36 -3.61
CA PRO A 250 -3.44 20.48 -3.42
C PRO A 250 -4.17 20.37 -2.08
N TRP A 251 -4.16 21.48 -1.32
CA TRP A 251 -4.81 21.57 -0.01
C TRP A 251 -6.31 21.24 -0.05
N ARG A 252 -7.03 21.63 -1.10
CA ARG A 252 -8.48 21.39 -1.23
C ARG A 252 -8.83 19.93 -1.54
N VAL A 253 -7.91 19.18 -2.15
CA VAL A 253 -8.10 17.74 -2.42
C VAL A 253 -7.84 16.94 -1.15
N MET A 254 -6.83 17.37 -0.38
CA MET A 254 -6.84 17.11 1.06
C MET A 254 -8.09 17.76 1.68
N ASN A 255 -8.48 17.68 2.93
CA ASN A 255 -9.71 18.34 3.45
C ASN A 255 -11.09 17.95 2.84
N GLU A 256 -11.36 18.09 1.53
CA GLU A 256 -12.73 18.09 0.99
C GLU A 256 -13.13 16.82 0.21
N TRP A 257 -12.21 16.08 -0.43
CA TRP A 257 -12.59 15.09 -1.46
C TRP A 257 -12.78 13.64 -0.97
N ARG A 258 -12.39 13.34 0.27
CA ARG A 258 -12.13 11.97 0.73
C ARG A 258 -13.17 11.44 1.69
N MET A 259 -13.39 10.14 1.69
CA MET A 259 -14.27 9.51 2.67
C MET A 259 -13.63 9.43 4.08
N PRO A 260 -14.36 9.85 5.14
CA PRO A 260 -13.90 9.71 6.52
C PRO A 260 -13.69 8.24 6.93
N GLN A 261 -12.72 8.03 7.83
CA GLN A 261 -12.28 6.71 8.32
C GLN A 261 -13.42 5.81 8.78
N VAL A 262 -14.23 6.27 9.74
CA VAL A 262 -15.34 5.46 10.29
C VAL A 262 -16.28 5.00 9.18
N LYS A 263 -16.56 5.87 8.21
CA LYS A 263 -17.49 5.56 7.11
C LYS A 263 -16.91 4.52 6.16
N ILE A 264 -15.68 4.72 5.69
CA ILE A 264 -15.07 3.80 4.71
C ILE A 264 -14.73 2.44 5.34
N TYR A 265 -14.28 2.40 6.59
CA TYR A 265 -14.02 1.13 7.30
C TYR A 265 -15.30 0.37 7.61
N SER A 266 -16.40 1.07 7.94
CA SER A 266 -17.71 0.42 8.13
C SER A 266 -18.25 -0.19 6.83
N LEU A 267 -18.02 0.50 5.70
CA LEU A 267 -18.37 -0.03 4.38
C LEU A 267 -17.48 -1.21 3.98
N LEU A 268 -16.18 -1.11 4.23
CA LEU A 268 -15.20 -2.17 4.00
C LEU A 268 -15.60 -3.45 4.74
N TYR A 269 -15.93 -3.35 6.02
CA TYR A 269 -16.41 -4.48 6.82
C TYR A 269 -17.68 -5.10 6.19
N ARG A 270 -18.69 -4.28 5.86
CA ARG A 270 -19.94 -4.77 5.24
C ARG A 270 -19.70 -5.45 3.89
N TYR A 271 -18.77 -4.95 3.10
CA TYR A 271 -18.45 -5.54 1.79
C TYR A 271 -17.66 -6.85 1.92
N ALA A 272 -16.71 -6.91 2.85
CA ALA A 272 -15.97 -8.13 3.17
C ALA A 272 -16.90 -9.22 3.73
N ASP A 273 -17.76 -8.87 4.70
CA ASP A 273 -18.77 -9.78 5.28
C ASP A 273 -19.74 -10.29 4.20
N LYS A 274 -20.19 -9.41 3.31
CA LYS A 274 -21.04 -9.82 2.18
C LYS A 274 -20.31 -10.83 1.27
N LEU A 275 -19.03 -10.61 0.95
CA LEU A 275 -18.24 -11.57 0.15
C LEU A 275 -18.06 -12.90 0.86
N ALA A 276 -17.76 -12.89 2.16
CA ALA A 276 -17.63 -14.09 2.97
C ALA A 276 -18.95 -14.89 3.00
N ASN A 277 -20.09 -14.22 3.17
CA ASN A 277 -21.42 -14.83 3.15
C ASN A 277 -21.81 -15.40 1.78
N MET A 278 -21.22 -14.92 0.69
CA MET A 278 -21.35 -15.49 -0.66
C MET A 278 -20.39 -16.68 -0.91
N GLY A 279 -19.55 -17.03 0.07
CA GLY A 279 -18.54 -18.09 -0.06
C GLY A 279 -17.35 -17.70 -0.94
N GLU A 280 -17.16 -16.40 -1.22
CA GLU A 280 -16.06 -15.92 -2.05
C GLU A 280 -14.76 -15.78 -1.25
N TYR A 281 -13.64 -15.64 -1.96
CA TYR A 281 -12.35 -15.36 -1.34
C TYR A 281 -12.34 -13.94 -0.76
N VAL A 282 -11.92 -13.80 0.49
CA VAL A 282 -11.70 -12.49 1.12
C VAL A 282 -10.19 -12.34 1.31
N PRO A 283 -9.55 -11.34 0.69
CA PRO A 283 -8.12 -11.09 0.92
C PRO A 283 -7.89 -10.65 2.37
N ASP A 284 -6.67 -10.73 2.88
CA ASP A 284 -6.37 -10.03 4.13
C ASP A 284 -6.50 -8.52 3.88
N ILE A 285 -6.91 -7.79 4.92
CA ILE A 285 -7.22 -6.37 4.80
C ILE A 285 -6.29 -5.58 5.70
N ALA A 286 -5.66 -4.56 5.15
CA ALA A 286 -4.95 -3.54 5.91
C ALA A 286 -5.68 -2.20 5.83
N VAL A 287 -5.78 -1.47 6.94
CA VAL A 287 -6.40 -0.14 6.97
C VAL A 287 -5.38 0.94 7.29
N ALA A 288 -5.39 2.04 6.56
CA ALA A 288 -4.51 3.19 6.78
C ALA A 288 -5.28 4.53 6.77
N GLY A 289 -4.74 5.48 7.53
CA GLY A 289 -5.20 6.87 7.52
C GLY A 289 -5.21 7.49 8.91
N GLY A 290 -4.50 8.60 9.10
CA GLY A 290 -4.54 9.42 10.33
C GLY A 290 -4.29 8.68 11.65
N ASN A 291 -3.61 7.54 11.60
CA ASN A 291 -3.44 6.64 12.73
C ASN A 291 -2.41 7.22 13.72
N CYS A 292 -2.82 7.81 14.86
CA CYS A 292 -1.89 8.60 15.69
C CYS A 292 -1.84 8.32 17.20
N VAL A 293 -2.72 7.53 17.83
CA VAL A 293 -2.70 7.33 19.30
C VAL A 293 -3.03 5.90 19.75
N ARG A 294 -2.37 5.45 20.83
CA ARG A 294 -2.38 4.11 21.45
C ARG A 294 -3.69 3.71 22.17
N GLY A 295 -4.82 4.37 21.91
CA GLY A 295 -6.05 4.27 22.72
C GLY A 295 -7.26 3.61 22.02
N SER A 296 -7.23 3.48 20.70
CA SER A 296 -8.10 2.60 19.93
C SER A 296 -7.30 1.33 19.66
N GLY A 297 -7.89 0.13 19.74
CA GLY A 297 -7.23 -1.15 19.44
C GLY A 297 -6.64 -1.28 18.02
N ILE A 298 -6.67 -0.20 17.26
CA ILE A 298 -5.95 0.12 16.05
C ILE A 298 -5.36 1.50 16.36
N GLN A 299 -4.03 1.65 16.37
CA GLN A 299 -3.29 2.90 16.07
C GLN A 299 -2.00 3.06 16.88
N GLY A 300 -0.94 3.47 16.17
CA GLY A 300 0.16 4.19 16.76
C GLY A 300 0.65 5.26 15.77
N THR A 301 1.35 6.26 16.28
CA THR A 301 2.04 7.35 15.57
C THR A 301 2.78 6.95 14.28
N GLY A 302 2.49 7.64 13.18
CA GLY A 302 3.03 7.39 11.85
C GLY A 302 1.96 6.81 10.93
N ASN A 303 2.00 7.14 9.63
CA ASN A 303 1.18 6.46 8.64
C ASN A 303 1.39 4.95 8.83
N ARG A 304 0.46 4.24 9.47
CA ARG A 304 0.57 2.82 9.78
C ARG A 304 -0.65 2.12 9.21
N CYS A 305 -0.41 1.06 8.47
CA CYS A 305 -1.43 0.11 8.08
C CYS A 305 -1.60 -0.93 9.20
N ALA A 306 -2.80 -1.11 9.73
CA ALA A 306 -3.11 -2.21 10.66
C ALA A 306 -3.76 -3.35 9.87
N VAL A 307 -3.22 -4.56 9.97
CA VAL A 307 -3.80 -5.75 9.33
C VAL A 307 -4.95 -6.27 10.19
N LEU A 308 -6.16 -6.25 9.64
CA LEU A 308 -7.33 -6.93 10.18
C LEU A 308 -7.42 -8.29 9.48
N GLN A 309 -7.08 -9.37 10.19
CA GLN A 309 -7.31 -10.73 9.72
C GLN A 309 -8.69 -11.23 10.18
N ASP A 310 -9.42 -11.86 9.26
CA ASP A 310 -10.65 -12.60 9.55
C ASP A 310 -10.28 -14.01 10.02
N ASN A 311 -10.53 -14.28 11.31
CA ASN A 311 -10.37 -15.60 11.92
C ASN A 311 -11.52 -16.52 11.47
N ARG A 312 -11.41 -17.12 10.28
CA ARG A 312 -12.27 -18.24 9.89
C ARG A 312 -11.82 -19.54 10.59
N HIS A 313 -12.24 -19.71 11.84
CA HIS A 313 -12.58 -21.02 12.40
C HIS A 313 -13.99 -20.92 12.93
N GLY A 314 -14.90 -21.67 12.29
CA GLY A 314 -16.31 -21.71 12.67
C GLY A 314 -16.49 -22.22 14.10
N THR A 315 -16.70 -21.31 15.04
CA THR A 315 -17.59 -21.55 16.17
C THR A 315 -18.94 -20.95 15.81
N ARG A 316 -19.93 -21.84 15.67
CA ARG A 316 -21.35 -21.47 15.63
C ARG A 316 -21.58 -20.33 16.62
N ALA A 317 -22.02 -19.18 16.12
CA ALA A 317 -22.62 -18.17 16.98
C ALA A 317 -23.82 -18.82 17.66
N ASN A 318 -23.62 -19.26 18.90
CA ASN A 318 -24.73 -19.58 19.77
C ASN A 318 -25.57 -18.31 19.87
N ARG A 319 -26.83 -18.44 19.46
CA ARG A 319 -27.90 -17.49 19.75
C ARG A 319 -27.85 -17.14 21.24
N CYS A 320 -27.36 -15.94 21.54
CA CYS A 320 -27.58 -15.25 22.81
C CYS A 320 -28.16 -13.86 22.53
N CYS A 321 -29.21 -13.84 21.70
CA CYS A 321 -30.17 -12.74 21.60
C CYS A 321 -31.56 -13.34 21.37
N ASP A 322 -31.99 -14.24 22.27
CA ASP A 322 -33.41 -14.51 22.50
C ASP A 322 -33.70 -13.93 23.90
N GLY A 323 -34.08 -12.65 23.93
CA GLY A 323 -34.73 -12.08 25.09
C GLY A 323 -36.11 -12.74 25.20
N ARG A 324 -36.18 -13.81 25.98
CA ARG A 324 -37.45 -14.25 26.57
C ARG A 324 -37.47 -13.70 27.99
N GLU A 325 -38.36 -12.74 28.21
CA GLU A 325 -38.87 -12.41 29.53
C GLU A 325 -39.44 -13.71 30.13
N ASP A 326 -38.76 -14.22 31.15
CA ASP A 326 -39.24 -15.34 31.96
C ASP A 326 -40.16 -14.73 33.03
N ASP A 327 -41.40 -14.45 32.64
CA ASP A 327 -42.52 -14.21 33.57
C ASP A 327 -42.80 -15.53 34.29
N ARG A 328 -42.20 -15.68 35.48
CA ARG A 328 -42.65 -16.67 36.47
C ARG A 328 -43.21 -15.95 37.69
N GLN A 329 -44.53 -15.78 37.65
CA GLN A 329 -45.38 -15.77 38.83
C GLN A 329 -45.22 -17.09 39.59
N SER A 330 -45.01 -17.02 40.91
CA SER A 330 -45.73 -17.74 41.99
C SER A 330 -44.86 -17.82 43.25
N ASP A 331 -45.12 -16.97 44.23
CA ASP A 331 -45.86 -17.30 45.47
C ASP A 331 -46.04 -16.04 46.34
#